data_AF-A0A497NVB6-F1
#
_entry.id   AF-A0A497NVB6-F1
#
_cell.length_a   1.000
_cell.length_b   1.000
_cell.length_c   1.000
_cell.angle_alpha   90.00
_cell.angle_beta   90.00
_cell.angle_gamma   90.00
#
_symmetry.space_group_name_H-M   'P 1'
#
loop_
_entity.id
_entity.type
_entity.pdbx_description
1 polymer ?
#
loop_
_entity_poly.entity_id
_entity_poly.type
_entity_poly.pdbx_seq_one_letter_code
_entity_poly.pdbx_strand_id
1 'polypeptide(L)' 'MGVKVKFTKRGVLIPQELFKEMMSAYFRVERILATVETLADKEALRTIQKSREEVAKGEYVECSMEDLEKVLE' A
#
# COMPACT_ATOMS: atom_id res chain seq x y z
N MET A 1 17.83 1.00 25.68
CA MET A 1 18.59 -0.26 25.46
C MET A 1 19.33 -0.14 24.14
N GLY A 2 20.67 -0.12 24.15
CA GLY A 2 21.46 0.05 22.94
C GLY A 2 21.43 -1.21 22.09
N VAL A 3 20.73 -1.17 20.97
CA VAL A 3 20.69 -2.29 20.03
C VAL A 3 22.08 -2.43 19.40
N LYS A 4 22.77 -3.53 19.71
CA LYS A 4 24.13 -3.76 19.23
C LYS A 4 24.10 -4.56 17.93
N VAL A 5 24.23 -3.85 16.83
CA VAL A 5 24.58 -4.43 15.53
C VAL A 5 26.04 -4.91 15.59
N LYS A 6 26.34 -6.10 15.09
CA LYS A 6 27.69 -6.66 15.09
C LYS A 6 28.24 -6.76 13.67
N PHE A 7 29.37 -6.11 13.43
CA PHE A 7 30.10 -6.22 12.17
C PHE A 7 31.07 -7.39 12.22
N THR A 8 31.12 -8.16 11.15
CA THR A 8 32.03 -9.30 10.96
C THR A 8 32.72 -9.19 9.61
N LYS A 9 33.82 -9.92 9.40
CA LYS A 9 34.48 -10.01 8.08
C LYS A 9 33.57 -10.55 6.97
N ARG A 10 32.46 -11.22 7.31
CA ARG A 10 31.51 -11.83 6.37
C ARG A 10 30.20 -11.04 6.23
N GLY A 11 30.02 -9.95 6.98
CA GLY A 11 28.81 -9.15 6.94
C GLY A 11 28.34 -8.65 8.30
N VAL A 12 27.07 -8.24 8.36
CA VAL A 12 26.46 -7.57 9.50
C VAL A 12 25.43 -8.49 10.15
N LEU A 13 25.52 -8.68 11.47
CA LEU A 13 24.53 -9.39 12.26
C LEU A 13 23.61 -8.36 12.93
N ILE A 14 22.34 -8.41 12.56
CA ILE A 14 21.29 -7.51 13.05
C ILE A 14 20.41 -8.29 14.03
N PRO A 15 20.15 -7.78 15.24
CA PRO A 15 19.18 -8.39 16.14
C PRO A 15 17.81 -8.49 15.49
N GLN A 16 17.12 -9.61 15.72
CA GLN A 16 15.87 -9.93 15.03
C GLN A 16 14.79 -8.85 15.22
N GLU A 17 14.65 -8.30 16.43
CA GLU A 17 13.67 -7.25 16.71
C GLU A 17 13.96 -5.96 15.93
N LEU A 18 15.23 -5.56 15.84
CA LEU A 18 15.62 -4.41 15.02
C LEU A 18 15.38 -4.68 13.54
N PHE A 19 15.66 -5.91 13.07
CA PHE A 19 15.37 -6.27 11.69
C PHE A 19 13.86 -6.18 11.39
N LYS A 20 12.99 -6.64 12.29
CA LYS A 20 11.53 -6.51 12.15
C LYS A 20 11.11 -5.04 12.07
N GLU A 21 11.66 -4.18 12.93
CA GLU A 21 11.39 -2.74 12.91
C GLU A 21 11.82 -2.11 11.59
N MET A 22 13.02 -2.44 11.10
CA MET A 22 13.53 -1.98 9.81
C MET A 22 12.62 -2.42 8.66
N MET A 23 12.22 -3.69 8.62
CA MET A 23 11.31 -4.19 7.60
C MET A 23 9.95 -3.51 7.66
N SER A 24 9.41 -3.27 8.86
CA SER A 24 8.14 -2.55 9.03
C SER A 24 8.21 -1.12 8.49
N ALA A 25 9.30 -0.40 8.79
CA ALA A 25 9.53 0.94 8.25
C ALA A 25 9.67 0.93 6.72
N TYR A 26 10.43 -0.03 6.19
CA TYR A 26 10.60 -0.22 4.74
C TYR A 26 9.25 -0.42 4.04
N PHE A 27 8.41 -1.34 4.54
CA PHE A 27 7.08 -1.58 3.96
C PHE A 27 6.17 -0.36 3.97
N ARG A 28 6.27 0.50 5.00
CA ARG A 28 5.51 1.75 5.05
C ARG A 28 5.95 2.72 3.96
N VAL A 29 7.26 2.85 3.73
CA VAL A 29 7.82 3.71 2.68
C VAL A 29 7.42 3.20 1.30
N GLU A 30 7.54 1.89 1.05
CA GLU A 30 7.13 1.27 -0.22
C GLU A 30 5.67 1.55 -0.55
N ARG A 31 4.77 1.45 0.44
CA ARG A 31 3.35 1.78 0.24
C ARG A 31 3.12 3.25 -0.15
N ILE A 32 3.87 4.16 0.47
CA ILE A 32 3.79 5.59 0.13
C ILE A 32 4.29 5.80 -1.30
N LEU A 33 5.42 5.20 -1.67
CA LEU A 33 5.98 5.28 -3.02
C LEU A 33 5.00 4.76 -4.08
N ALA A 34 4.42 3.57 -3.87
CA ALA A 34 3.43 3.01 -4.80
C ALA A 34 2.21 3.94 -4.99
N THR A 35 1.79 4.63 -3.92
CA THR A 35 0.71 5.61 -4.00
C THR A 35 1.14 6.83 -4.83
N VAL A 36 2.36 7.35 -4.60
CA VAL A 36 2.90 8.48 -5.36
C VAL A 36 3.06 8.12 -6.85
N GLU A 37 3.52 6.92 -7.17
CA GLU A 37 3.61 6.41 -8.54
C GLU A 37 2.24 6.36 -9.21
N THR A 38 1.23 5.84 -8.50
CA THR A 38 -0.16 5.83 -8.99
C THR A 38 -0.69 7.23 -9.25
N LEU A 39 -0.36 8.20 -8.38
CA LEU A 39 -0.76 9.61 -8.57
C LEU A 39 0.04 10.30 -9.70
N ALA A 40 1.27 9.87 -9.97
CA ALA A 40 2.07 10.38 -11.09
C ALA A 40 1.59 9.81 -12.43
N ASP A 41 0.93 8.66 -12.42
CA ASP A 41 0.31 8.05 -13.59
C ASP A 41 -1.01 8.75 -13.96
N LYS A 42 -0.96 9.55 -15.03
CA LYS A 42 -2.11 10.28 -15.56
C LYS A 42 -3.21 9.36 -16.11
N GLU A 43 -2.87 8.16 -16.57
CA GLU A 43 -3.86 7.21 -17.09
C GLU A 43 -4.61 6.54 -15.94
N ALA A 44 -3.89 6.15 -14.88
CA ALA A 44 -4.49 5.68 -13.64
C ALA A 44 -5.44 6.73 -13.03
N LEU A 45 -5.00 7.99 -12.93
CA LEU A 45 -5.84 9.09 -12.45
C LEU A 45 -7.10 9.33 -13.30
N ARG A 46 -6.97 9.27 -14.63
CA ARG A 46 -8.13 9.37 -15.55
C ARG A 46 -9.11 8.23 -15.33
N THR A 47 -8.61 7.02 -15.11
CA THR A 47 -9.44 5.85 -14.83
C THR A 47 -10.20 6.00 -13.52
N ILE A 48 -9.53 6.48 -12.47
CA ILE A 48 -10.16 6.78 -11.17
C ILE A 48 -11.25 7.86 -11.34
N GLN A 49 -10.97 8.94 -12.09
CA GLN A 49 -11.96 9.98 -12.35
C GLN A 49 -13.18 9.44 -13.10
N LYS A 50 -12.96 8.68 -14.17
CA LYS A 50 -14.04 8.09 -14.97
C LYS A 50 -14.91 7.17 -14.13
N SER A 51 -14.29 6.30 -13.33
CA SER A 51 -15.02 5.41 -12.41
C SER A 51 -15.90 6.19 -11.43
N ARG A 52 -15.41 7.31 -10.87
CA ARG A 52 -16.22 8.17 -9.99
C ARG A 52 -17.38 8.86 -10.71
N GLU A 53 -17.19 9.30 -11.96
CA GLU A 53 -18.26 9.88 -12.76
C GLU A 53 -19.33 8.85 -13.12
N GLU A 54 -18.92 7.64 -13.49
CA GLU A 54 -19.80 6.53 -13.82
C GLU A 54 -20.68 6.12 -12.62
N VAL A 55 -20.11 6.06 -11.41
CA VAL A 55 -20.87 5.87 -10.16
C VAL A 55 -21.82 7.04 -9.88
N ALA A 56 -21.37 8.29 -10.05
CA ALA A 56 -22.21 9.47 -9.81
C ALA A 56 -23.39 9.59 -10.80
N LYS A 57 -23.25 9.07 -12.01
CA LYS A 57 -24.33 8.97 -13.01
C LYS A 57 -25.29 7.82 -12.73
N GLY A 58 -24.99 6.95 -11.76
CA GLY A 58 -25.77 5.76 -11.46
C GLY A 58 -25.57 4.63 -12.47
N GLU A 59 -24.51 4.70 -13.30
CA GLU A 59 -24.17 3.63 -14.26
C GLU A 59 -23.56 2.41 -13.53
N TYR A 60 -22.95 2.64 -12.37
CA TYR A 60 -22.35 1.61 -11.51
C TYR A 60 -22.61 1.91 -10.03
N VAL A 61 -22.53 0.87 -9.19
CA VAL A 61 -22.67 0.98 -7.74
C VAL A 61 -21.34 0.59 -7.08
N GLU A 62 -20.86 1.42 -6.15
CA GLU A 62 -19.68 1.12 -5.35
C GLU A 62 -20.06 0.18 -4.20
N CYS A 63 -19.33 -0.92 -4.05
CA CYS A 63 -19.64 -1.97 -3.08
C CYS A 63 -18.35 -2.61 -2.57
N SER A 64 -18.27 -2.88 -1.27
CA SER A 64 -17.21 -3.73 -0.71
C SER A 64 -17.58 -5.21 -0.91
N MET A 65 -16.60 -6.12 -0.83
CA MET A 65 -16.90 -7.54 -1.03
C MET A 65 -17.90 -8.09 0.01
N GLU A 66 -17.90 -7.54 1.22
CA GLU A 66 -18.77 -7.96 2.31
C GLU A 66 -20.25 -7.57 2.08
N ASP A 67 -20.51 -6.57 1.24
CA ASP A 67 -21.86 -6.05 0.98
C ASP A 67 -22.43 -6.50 -0.37
N LEU A 68 -21.71 -7.36 -1.11
CA LEU A 68 -22.06 -7.75 -2.48
C LEU A 68 -23.46 -8.38 -2.59
N GLU A 69 -23.83 -9.25 -1.65
CA GLU A 69 -25.16 -9.88 -1.63
C GLU A 69 -26.28 -8.83 -1.53
N LYS A 70 -26.09 -7.74 -0.77
CA LYS A 70 -27.11 -6.69 -0.59
C LYS A 70 -27.34 -5.83 -1.83
N VAL A 71 -26.35 -5.78 -2.73
CA VAL A 71 -26.41 -4.99 -3.97
C VAL A 71 -27.00 -5.82 -5.13
N LEU A 72 -26.96 -7.15 -5.04
CA LEU A 72 -27.45 -8.07 -6.07
C LEU A 72 -28.91 -8.51 -5.87
N GLU A 73 -29.51 -8.26 -4.71
CA GLU A 73 -30.94 -8.49 -4.39
C GLU A 73 -31.82 -7.29 -4.80
#